data_AF-A0A931HH18-F1
#
_entry.id   AF-A0A931HH18-F1
#
_cell.length_a   1.000
_cell.length_b   1.000
_cell.length_c   1.000
_cell.angle_alpha   90.00
_cell.angle_beta   90.00
_cell.angle_gamma   90.00
#
_symmetry.space_group_name_H-M   'P 1'
#
loop_
_entity.id
_entity.type
_entity.pdbx_description
1 polymer ?
#
loop_
_entity_poly.entity_id
_entity_poly.type
_entity_poly.pdbx_seq_one_letter_code
_entity_poly.pdbx_strand_id
1 'polypeptide(L)'
;EQALVDAGHHAGGVDDVEGIVPQMQATPGMPERRAVARRQDRVRSILHTLPEAAQHAIRESLGAEPAYAEYRDFDAPTEEIPAVVVR
;
A
#
# COMPACT_ATOMS: atom_id res chain seq x y z
N GLU A 1 1.91 -7.84 43.60
CA GLU A 1 1.79 -6.49 43.02
C GLU A 1 3.04 -6.03 42.24
N GLN A 2 4.23 -6.63 42.48
CA GLN A 2 5.48 -6.26 41.80
C GLN A 2 5.63 -6.71 40.33
N ALA A 3 4.78 -7.62 39.83
CA ALA A 3 4.93 -8.23 38.50
C ALA A 3 4.34 -7.42 37.33
N LEU A 4 3.44 -6.45 37.61
CA LEU A 4 2.84 -5.59 36.58
C LEU A 4 3.72 -4.40 36.19
N VAL A 5 4.66 -4.03 37.06
CA VAL A 5 5.59 -2.91 36.84
C VAL A 5 6.63 -3.24 35.77
N ASP A 6 7.04 -4.51 35.69
CA ASP A 6 8.04 -5.02 34.75
C ASP A 6 7.48 -5.15 33.31
N ALA A 7 6.16 -5.13 33.15
CA ALA A 7 5.49 -5.18 31.84
C ALA A 7 5.37 -3.80 31.15
N GLY A 8 5.97 -2.74 31.71
CA GLY A 8 6.03 -1.43 31.05
C GLY A 8 4.71 -0.64 31.08
N HIS A 9 3.78 -0.95 31.99
CA HIS A 9 2.57 -0.15 32.19
C HIS A 9 2.82 0.89 33.29
N HIS A 10 3.56 1.95 32.95
CA HIS A 10 3.71 3.14 33.79
C HIS A 10 2.49 4.06 33.56
N ALA A 11 1.63 4.15 34.57
CA ALA A 11 0.53 5.10 34.62
C ALA A 11 1.03 6.45 35.13
N GLY A 12 1.49 7.32 34.23
CA GLY A 12 1.74 8.73 34.55
C GLY A 12 3.03 9.28 33.95
N GLY A 13 2.88 10.45 33.30
CA GLY A 13 3.89 11.43 32.89
C GLY A 13 5.34 10.98 32.84
N VAL A 14 5.87 10.85 31.64
CA VAL A 14 7.29 10.58 31.39
C VAL A 14 8.17 11.63 32.06
N ASP A 15 9.13 11.18 32.89
CA ASP A 15 10.36 11.93 33.17
C ASP A 15 11.01 12.26 31.82
N ASP A 16 11.62 13.44 31.68
CA ASP A 16 12.22 13.97 30.45
C ASP A 16 13.25 13.00 29.82
N VAL A 17 12.76 12.08 28.99
CA VAL A 17 13.59 11.24 28.13
C VAL A 17 14.07 12.12 26.97
N GLU A 18 15.26 12.68 27.08
CA GLU A 18 15.93 13.34 25.96
C GLU A 18 16.21 12.31 24.86
N GLY A 19 15.36 12.29 23.83
CA GLY A 19 15.60 11.54 22.59
C GLY A 19 14.36 10.89 21.99
N ILE A 20 14.36 10.78 20.67
CA ILE A 20 13.33 10.03 19.93
C ILE A 20 13.64 8.54 20.06
N VAL A 21 12.71 7.79 20.64
CA VAL A 21 12.79 6.32 20.70
C VAL A 21 12.92 5.75 19.28
N PRO A 22 13.84 4.79 19.04
CA PRO A 22 13.98 4.16 17.72
C PRO A 22 12.65 3.58 17.24
N GLN A 23 12.26 3.88 16.01
CA GLN A 23 11.04 3.36 15.40
C GLN A 23 11.16 1.84 15.16
N MET A 24 10.03 1.14 15.26
CA MET A 24 9.97 -0.29 14.92
C MET A 24 10.30 -0.50 13.43
N GLN A 25 11.09 -1.53 13.14
CA GLN A 25 11.40 -1.92 11.77
C GLN A 25 10.22 -2.69 11.15
N ALA A 26 9.96 -2.46 9.87
CA ALA A 26 8.91 -3.16 9.15
C ALA A 26 9.21 -4.68 9.11
N THR A 27 8.22 -5.50 9.46
CA THR A 27 8.34 -6.97 9.39
C THR A 27 8.59 -7.40 7.94
N PRO A 28 9.74 -8.03 7.62
CA PRO A 28 10.03 -8.51 6.28
C PRO A 28 9.06 -9.63 5.85
N GLY A 29 8.77 -9.71 4.55
CA GLY A 29 8.02 -10.84 3.97
C GLY A 29 6.50 -10.65 3.90
N MET A 30 6.04 -9.46 3.48
CA MET A 30 4.62 -9.28 3.18
C MET A 30 4.15 -10.31 2.14
N PRO A 31 3.03 -11.01 2.39
CA PRO A 31 2.55 -12.04 1.48
C PRO A 31 2.06 -11.41 0.17
N GLU A 32 1.97 -12.24 -0.86
CA GLU A 32 1.35 -11.84 -2.13
C GLU A 32 -0.05 -11.24 -1.90
N ARG A 33 -0.37 -10.19 -2.66
CA ARG A 33 -1.66 -9.52 -2.60
C ARG A 33 -2.76 -10.40 -3.23
N ARG A 34 -3.27 -11.37 -2.47
CA ARG A 34 -4.33 -12.32 -2.88
C ARG A 34 -5.55 -11.65 -3.54
N ALA A 35 -5.87 -10.41 -3.15
CA ALA A 35 -6.97 -9.64 -3.75
C ALA A 35 -6.75 -9.33 -5.24
N VAL A 36 -5.50 -9.11 -5.66
CA VAL A 36 -5.13 -8.84 -7.05
C VAL A 36 -5.41 -10.06 -7.92
N ALA A 37 -4.98 -11.25 -7.48
CA ALA A 37 -5.25 -12.50 -8.18
C ALA A 37 -6.75 -12.73 -8.38
N ARG A 38 -7.54 -12.64 -7.30
CA ARG A 38 -9.01 -12.81 -7.38
C ARG A 38 -9.67 -11.80 -8.32
N ARG A 39 -9.19 -10.54 -8.36
CA ARG A 39 -9.69 -9.53 -9.29
C ARG A 39 -9.40 -9.94 -10.74
N GLN A 40 -8.16 -10.34 -11.03
CA GLN A 40 -7.77 -10.76 -12.38
C GLN A 40 -8.60 -11.97 -12.84
N ASP A 41 -8.85 -12.94 -11.97
CA ASP A 41 -9.66 -14.12 -12.31
C ASP A 41 -11.11 -13.75 -12.64
N ARG A 42 -11.73 -12.87 -11.85
CA ARG A 42 -13.08 -12.35 -12.16
C ARG A 42 -13.11 -11.57 -13.47
N VAL A 43 -12.08 -10.78 -13.76
CA VAL A 43 -12.00 -10.04 -15.02
C VAL A 43 -11.88 -10.99 -16.22
N ARG A 44 -11.04 -12.03 -16.10
CA ARG A 44 -10.88 -13.04 -17.17
C ARG A 44 -12.19 -13.78 -17.45
N SER A 45 -12.98 -14.12 -16.42
CA SER A 45 -14.24 -14.85 -16.61
C SER A 45 -15.30 -14.01 -17.35
N ILE A 46 -15.36 -12.70 -17.10
CA ILE A 46 -16.34 -11.81 -17.74
C ILE A 46 -15.81 -11.15 -19.02
N LEU A 47 -14.55 -11.36 -19.41
CA LEU A 47 -13.91 -10.60 -20.48
C LEU A 47 -14.72 -10.61 -21.79
N HIS A 48 -15.30 -11.77 -22.12
CA HIS A 48 -16.11 -11.97 -23.33
C HIS A 48 -17.45 -11.22 -23.32
N THR A 49 -17.95 -10.77 -22.16
CA THR A 49 -19.21 -10.02 -22.03
C THR A 49 -19.00 -8.51 -22.06
N LEU A 50 -17.74 -8.05 -22.04
CA LEU A 50 -17.42 -6.62 -22.05
C LEU A 50 -17.43 -6.06 -23.49
N PRO A 51 -17.66 -4.74 -23.67
CA PRO A 51 -17.51 -4.09 -24.98
C PRO A 51 -16.09 -4.27 -25.55
N GLU A 52 -15.95 -4.37 -26.87
CA GLU A 52 -14.66 -4.65 -27.51
C GLU A 52 -13.54 -3.70 -27.09
N ALA A 53 -13.81 -2.39 -27.04
CA ALA A 53 -12.84 -1.40 -26.60
C ALA A 53 -12.29 -1.70 -25.19
N ALA A 54 -13.15 -2.14 -24.27
CA ALA A 54 -12.74 -2.53 -22.92
C ALA A 54 -11.94 -3.84 -22.94
N GLN A 55 -12.31 -4.81 -23.78
CA GLN A 55 -11.55 -6.05 -23.91
C GLN A 55 -10.12 -5.80 -24.40
N HIS A 56 -9.95 -4.94 -25.41
CA HIS A 56 -8.64 -4.56 -25.95
C HIS A 56 -7.77 -3.91 -24.86
N ALA A 57 -8.28 -2.88 -24.18
CA ALA A 57 -7.56 -2.18 -23.12
C ALA A 57 -7.16 -3.10 -21.95
N ILE A 58 -8.05 -4.04 -21.56
CA ILE A 58 -7.77 -4.98 -20.48
C ILE A 58 -6.68 -5.98 -20.86
N ARG A 59 -6.68 -6.49 -22.10
CA ARG A 59 -5.64 -7.44 -22.56
C ARG A 59 -4.26 -6.79 -22.58
N GLU A 60 -4.18 -5.54 -23.05
CA GLU A 60 -2.96 -4.74 -23.01
C GLU A 60 -2.48 -4.54 -21.56
N SER A 61 -3.38 -4.14 -20.67
CA SER A 61 -3.05 -3.92 -19.25
C SER A 61 -2.62 -5.19 -18.51
N LEU A 62 -3.16 -6.37 -18.85
CA LEU A 62 -2.79 -7.64 -18.21
C LEU A 62 -1.42 -8.16 -18.67
N GLY A 63 -0.95 -7.77 -19.86
CA GLY A 63 0.36 -8.13 -20.39
C GLY A 63 1.48 -7.17 -19.99
N ALA A 64 1.14 -5.99 -19.47
CA ALA A 64 2.10 -5.03 -18.94
C ALA A 64 2.57 -5.44 -17.54
N GLU A 65 3.89 -5.40 -17.32
CA GLU A 65 4.44 -5.45 -15.96
C GLU A 65 3.88 -4.25 -15.18
N PRO A 66 3.41 -4.47 -13.95
CA PRO A 66 2.84 -3.37 -13.20
C PRO A 66 3.92 -2.34 -12.88
N ALA A 67 3.66 -1.08 -13.25
CA ALA A 67 4.55 0.06 -13.06
C ALA A 67 4.92 0.37 -11.59
N TYR A 68 4.53 -0.46 -10.63
CA TYR A 68 4.91 -0.34 -9.22
C TYR A 68 6.43 -0.42 -8.98
N ALA A 69 7.21 -0.88 -9.97
CA ALA A 69 8.67 -0.92 -9.87
C ALA A 69 9.31 0.48 -9.95
N GLU A 70 8.64 1.47 -10.54
CA GLU A 70 9.22 2.79 -10.83
C GLU A 70 9.06 3.80 -9.67
N TYR A 71 8.00 3.67 -8.86
CA TYR A 71 7.74 4.55 -7.72
C TYR A 71 8.39 4.04 -6.41
N ARG A 72 9.72 4.04 -6.36
CA ARG A 72 10.49 3.82 -5.11
C ARG A 72 11.26 5.06 -4.66
N ASP A 73 10.88 6.25 -5.10
CA ASP A 73 11.45 7.48 -4.57
C ASP A 73 10.63 7.97 -3.37
N PHE A 74 11.00 7.50 -2.18
CA PHE A 74 10.38 7.93 -0.92
C PHE A 74 10.74 9.37 -0.55
N ASP A 75 11.71 9.98 -1.25
CA ASP A 75 12.21 11.33 -1.00
C ASP A 75 11.74 12.34 -2.07
N ALA A 76 10.85 11.91 -2.98
CA ALA A 76 10.26 12.79 -3.97
C ALA A 76 9.37 13.85 -3.28
N PRO A 77 9.51 15.14 -3.62
CA PRO A 77 8.68 16.19 -3.06
C PRO A 77 7.22 16.00 -3.46
N THR A 78 6.28 16.35 -2.57
CA THR A 78 4.84 16.34 -2.87
C THR A 78 4.54 17.23 -4.07
N GLU A 79 4.01 16.64 -5.14
CA GLU A 79 3.56 17.38 -6.32
C GLU A 79 2.07 17.73 -6.24
N GLU A 80 1.74 19.00 -6.49
CA GLU A 80 0.37 19.48 -6.63
C GLU A 80 -0.15 19.14 -8.04
N ILE A 81 -1.11 18.22 -8.14
CA ILE A 81 -1.73 17.86 -9.43
C ILE A 81 -2.76 18.95 -9.79
N PRO A 82 -2.63 19.61 -10.95
CA PRO A 82 -3.55 20.68 -11.34
C PRO A 82 -4.97 20.13 -11.56
N ALA A 83 -5.98 20.91 -11.15
CA ALA A 83 -7.38 20.55 -11.35
C ALA A 83 -7.68 20.49 -12.86
N VAL A 84 -7.97 19.28 -13.37
CA VAL A 84 -8.40 19.10 -14.76
C VAL A 84 -9.80 19.68 -14.90
N VAL A 85 -9.91 20.85 -15.52
CA VAL A 85 -11.21 21.43 -15.90
C VAL A 85 -11.72 20.66 -17.11
N VAL A 86 -12.61 19.70 -16.87
CA VAL A 86 -13.34 18.99 -17.93
C VAL A 86 -14.35 19.98 -18.53
N ARG A 87 -14.20 20.26 -19.83
CA ARG A 87 -15.03 21.20 -20.59
C ARG A 87 -16.21 20.49 -21.25
#